data_AF-A0A5M6C0G0-F1
#
_entry.id   AF-A0A5M6C0G0-F1
#
_cell.length_a   1.000
_cell.length_b   1.000
_cell.length_c   1.000
_cell.angle_alpha   90.00
_cell.angle_beta   90.00
_cell.angle_gamma   90.00
#
_symmetry.space_group_name_H-M   'P 1'
#
loop_
_entity.id
_entity.type
_entity.pdbx_description
1 polymer ?
#
loop_
_entity_poly.entity_id
_entity_poly.type
_entity_poly.pdbx_seq_one_letter_code
_entity_poly.pdbx_strand_id
1 'polypeptide(L)'
;MTQVLGQALVGIACLALLHAAFSTYEHLSILKALSRPTTTLPTSIIVEALVSLLLFIPGIALASGPLKDVTYRGELAKRSIDDADARMGFIRLSKRGKALFGDLDRSK
;
A
#
# COMPACT_ATOMS: atom_id res chain seq x y z
N MET A 1 -4.92 -1.35 11.58
CA MET A 1 -4.90 -2.82 11.82
C MET A 1 -5.34 -3.61 10.59
N THR A 2 -6.43 -3.23 9.92
CA THR A 2 -6.92 -3.86 8.68
C THR A 2 -5.91 -3.83 7.52
N GLN A 3 -5.15 -2.74 7.36
CA GLN A 3 -4.13 -2.65 6.31
C GLN A 3 -2.98 -3.65 6.48
N VAL A 4 -2.52 -3.86 7.72
CA VAL A 4 -1.45 -4.83 8.02
C VAL A 4 -1.94 -6.26 7.75
N LEU A 5 -3.20 -6.55 8.09
CA LEU A 5 -3.85 -7.82 7.76
C LEU A 5 -3.94 -8.02 6.24
N GLY A 6 -4.34 -6.99 5.49
CA GLY A 6 -4.38 -7.01 4.02
C GLY A 6 -3.01 -7.25 3.41
N GLN A 7 -1.97 -6.55 3.89
CA GLN A 7 -0.59 -6.74 3.46
C GLN A 7 -0.08 -8.17 3.75
N ALA A 8 -0.39 -8.72 4.92
CA ALA A 8 -0.05 -10.10 5.25
C ALA A 8 -0.76 -11.10 4.32
N LEU A 9 -2.05 -10.88 4.04
CA LEU A 9 -2.83 -11.73 3.13
C LEU A 9 -2.28 -11.69 1.71
N VAL A 10 -1.90 -10.51 1.23
CA VAL A 10 -1.21 -10.32 -0.06
C VAL A 10 0.12 -11.06 -0.09
N GLY A 11 0.92 -10.95 0.97
CA GLY A 11 2.19 -11.68 1.08
C GLY A 11 2.01 -13.19 0.98
N ILE A 12 1.04 -13.75 1.71
CA ILE A 12 0.71 -15.18 1.68
C ILE A 12 0.20 -15.60 0.30
N ALA A 13 -0.68 -14.80 -0.32
CA ALA A 13 -1.20 -15.08 -1.66
C ALA A 13 -0.09 -15.07 -2.72
N CYS A 14 0.86 -14.13 -2.65
CA CYS A 14 2.02 -14.11 -3.54
C CYS A 14 2.92 -15.34 -3.36
N LEU A 15 3.16 -15.77 -2.11
CA LEU A 15 3.95 -16.98 -1.84
C LEU A 15 3.25 -18.24 -2.37
N ALA A 16 1.94 -18.36 -2.17
CA ALA A 16 1.15 -19.48 -2.70
C ALA A 16 1.14 -19.49 -4.24
N LEU A 17 1.00 -18.32 -4.88
CA LEU A 17 1.08 -18.23 -6.35
C LEU A 17 2.46 -18.60 -6.87
N LEU A 18 3.52 -18.18 -6.19
CA LEU A 18 4.90 -18.50 -6.55
C LEU A 18 5.17 -20.01 -6.37
N HIS A 19 4.62 -20.61 -5.32
CA HIS A 19 4.65 -22.05 -5.12
C HIS A 19 3.95 -22.80 -6.26
N ALA A 20 2.72 -22.41 -6.63
CA ALA A 20 2.00 -22.99 -7.77
C ALA A 20 2.74 -22.82 -9.11
N ALA A 21 3.38 -21.67 -9.33
CA ALA A 21 4.20 -21.42 -10.51
C ALA A 21 5.44 -22.33 -10.56
N PHE A 22 6.11 -22.53 -9.41
CA PHE A 22 7.24 -23.45 -9.31
C PHE A 22 6.81 -24.90 -9.54
N SER A 23 5.69 -25.35 -8.96
CA SER A 23 5.14 -26.69 -9.21
C SER A 23 4.77 -26.90 -10.67
N THR A 24 4.22 -25.87 -11.33
CA THR A 24 3.95 -25.90 -12.78
C THR A 24 5.24 -26.06 -13.57
N TYR A 25 6.27 -25.28 -13.25
CA TYR A 25 7.57 -25.36 -13.90
C TYR A 25 8.20 -26.74 -13.74
N GLU A 26 8.23 -27.27 -12.52
CA GLU A 26 8.77 -28.60 -12.23
C GLU A 26 8.01 -29.67 -13.03
N HIS A 27 6.68 -29.67 -12.96
CA HIS A 27 5.84 -30.62 -13.68
C HIS A 27 6.09 -30.61 -15.20
N LEU A 28 6.13 -29.43 -15.82
CA LEU A 28 6.38 -29.29 -17.24
C LEU A 28 7.82 -29.64 -17.62
N SER A 29 8.79 -29.34 -16.75
CA SER A 29 10.21 -29.66 -16.99
C SER A 29 10.45 -31.17 -17.01
N ILE A 30 9.80 -31.92 -16.09
CA ILE A 30 9.87 -33.38 -16.01
C ILE A 30 9.22 -34.01 -17.24
N LEU A 31 8.03 -33.54 -17.63
CA LEU A 31 7.33 -34.04 -18.82
C LEU A 31 8.15 -33.84 -20.10
N LYS A 32 8.80 -32.68 -20.21
CA LYS A 32 9.71 -32.37 -21.32
C LYS A 32 10.92 -33.30 -21.33
N ALA A 33 11.54 -33.55 -20.17
CA ALA A 33 12.67 -34.48 -20.06
C ALA A 33 12.29 -35.92 -20.43
N LEU A 34 11.06 -36.35 -20.10
CA LEU A 34 10.53 -37.67 -20.41
C LEU A 34 10.04 -37.81 -21.86
N SER A 35 10.13 -36.77 -22.69
CA SER A 35 9.59 -36.73 -24.06
C SER A 35 8.08 -37.10 -24.12
N ARG A 36 7.34 -36.80 -23.05
CA ARG A 36 5.89 -37.01 -22.95
C ARG A 36 5.21 -35.65 -22.89
N PRO A 37 4.81 -35.06 -24.03
CA PRO A 37 4.09 -33.79 -24.03
C PRO A 37 2.64 -34.03 -23.59
N THR A 38 2.40 -34.12 -22.28
CA THR A 38 1.03 -34.08 -21.74
C THR A 38 0.49 -32.67 -21.86
N THR A 39 -0.76 -32.54 -22.31
CA THR A 39 -1.42 -31.25 -22.55
C THR A 39 -2.15 -30.69 -21.32
N THR A 40 -2.23 -31.46 -20.24
CA THR A 40 -3.08 -31.14 -19.08
C THR A 40 -2.27 -30.99 -17.80
N LEU A 41 -2.60 -29.97 -17.03
CA LEU A 41 -2.04 -29.72 -15.70
C LEU A 41 -2.84 -30.48 -14.63
N PRO A 42 -2.17 -30.96 -13.57
CA PRO A 42 -2.86 -31.50 -12.41
C PRO A 42 -3.85 -30.49 -11.83
N THR A 43 -5.04 -30.97 -11.49
CA THR A 43 -6.11 -30.14 -10.92
C THR A 43 -5.71 -29.48 -9.60
N SER A 44 -4.80 -30.10 -8.83
CA SER A 44 -4.25 -29.52 -7.60
C SER A 44 -3.53 -28.19 -7.85
N ILE A 45 -2.67 -28.12 -8.86
CA ILE A 45 -1.91 -26.90 -9.21
C ILE A 45 -2.86 -25.81 -9.70
N ILE A 46 -3.88 -26.18 -10.50
CA ILE A 46 -4.90 -25.24 -10.98
C ILE A 46 -5.70 -24.66 -9.81
N VAL A 47 -6.14 -25.51 -8.88
CA VAL A 47 -6.88 -25.08 -7.69
C VAL A 47 -6.02 -24.19 -6.80
N GLU A 48 -4.75 -24.54 -6.58
CA GLU A 48 -3.81 -23.74 -5.79
C GLU A 48 -3.61 -22.34 -6.39
N ALA A 49 -3.40 -22.25 -7.72
CA ALA A 49 -3.29 -20.98 -8.42
C ALA A 49 -4.57 -20.15 -8.32
N LEU A 50 -5.76 -20.77 -8.50
CA LEU A 50 -7.04 -20.08 -8.37
C LEU A 50 -7.31 -19.59 -6.94
N VAL A 51 -7.00 -20.41 -5.93
CA VAL A 51 -7.13 -20.03 -4.52
C VAL A 51 -6.19 -18.87 -4.19
N SER A 52 -4.94 -18.91 -4.66
CA SER A 52 -3.99 -17.80 -4.46
C SER A 52 -4.51 -16.49 -5.07
N LEU A 53 -5.11 -16.52 -6.26
CA LEU A 53 -5.73 -15.37 -6.89
C LEU A 53 -6.94 -14.86 -6.09
N LEU A 54 -7.81 -15.77 -5.65
CA LEU A 54 -9.00 -15.42 -4.87
C LEU A 54 -8.66 -14.86 -3.48
N LEU A 55 -7.51 -15.21 -2.89
CA LEU A 55 -7.02 -14.56 -1.68
C LEU A 55 -6.38 -13.20 -1.98
N PHE A 56 -5.68 -13.06 -3.11
CA PHE A 56 -4.99 -11.83 -3.48
C PHE A 56 -5.97 -10.66 -3.68
N ILE A 57 -7.08 -10.88 -4.38
CA ILE A 57 -8.08 -9.84 -4.71
C ILE A 57 -8.64 -9.11 -3.46
N PRO A 58 -9.22 -9.81 -2.47
CA PRO A 58 -9.67 -9.15 -1.24
C PRO A 58 -8.48 -8.65 -0.40
N GLY A 59 -7.33 -9.34 -0.43
CA GLY A 59 -6.13 -8.92 0.28
C GLY A 59 -5.65 -7.54 -0.15
N ILE A 60 -5.55 -7.29 -1.46
CA ILE A 60 -5.10 -6.01 -2.00
C ILE A 60 -6.12 -4.90 -1.76
N ALA A 61 -7.42 -5.23 -1.81
CA ALA A 61 -8.48 -4.28 -1.47
C ALA A 61 -8.39 -3.83 -0.01
N LEU A 62 -8.15 -4.76 0.93
CA LEU A 62 -7.97 -4.46 2.36
C LEU A 62 -6.64 -3.77 2.68
N ALA A 63 -5.60 -4.02 1.88
CA ALA A 63 -4.32 -3.32 1.99
C ALA A 63 -4.41 -1.86 1.52
N SER A 64 -5.39 -1.54 0.66
CA SER A 64 -5.60 -0.19 0.15
C SER A 64 -5.98 0.81 1.27
N GLY A 65 -5.56 2.06 1.10
CA GLY A 65 -5.93 3.14 2.02
C GLY A 65 -7.39 3.56 1.88
N PRO A 66 -7.97 4.19 2.92
CA PRO A 66 -9.32 4.74 2.81
C PRO A 66 -9.39 5.77 1.69
N LEU A 67 -10.51 5.79 0.97
CA LEU A 67 -10.75 6.81 -0.05
C LEU A 67 -10.84 8.19 0.62
N LYS A 68 -10.16 9.17 0.02
CA LYS A 68 -10.26 10.57 0.45
C LYS A 68 -11.55 11.17 -0.08
N ASP A 69 -12.20 12.00 0.74
CA ASP A 69 -13.37 12.75 0.30
C ASP A 69 -13.01 13.70 -0.86
N VAL A 70 -13.91 13.76 -1.85
CA VAL A 70 -13.78 14.64 -3.02
C VAL A 70 -14.23 16.06 -2.71
N THR A 71 -15.11 16.23 -1.71
CA THR A 71 -15.62 17.55 -1.36
C THR A 71 -14.64 18.36 -0.53
N TYR A 72 -14.30 19.55 -1.03
CA TYR A 72 -13.43 20.49 -0.31
C TYR A 72 -14.03 20.96 1.03
N ARG A 73 -15.36 20.90 1.19
CA ARG A 73 -16.06 21.19 2.45
C ARG A 73 -15.62 20.27 3.60
N GLY A 74 -15.46 18.98 3.35
CA GLY A 74 -15.04 18.01 4.37
C GLY A 74 -13.60 18.23 4.84
N GLU A 75 -12.74 18.69 3.94
CA GLU A 75 -11.36 19.07 4.28
C GLU A 75 -11.30 20.43 4.99
N LEU A 76 -12.08 21.42 4.55
CA LEU A 76 -12.14 22.74 5.19
C LEU A 76 -12.69 22.69 6.61
N ALA A 77 -13.62 21.78 6.91
CA ALA A 77 -14.15 21.61 8.27
C ALA A 77 -13.09 21.18 9.30
N LYS A 78 -11.97 20.60 8.85
CA LYS A 78 -10.86 20.19 9.72
C LYS A 78 -9.81 21.29 9.93
N ARG A 79 -9.86 22.38 9.16
CA ARG A 79 -8.90 23.50 9.27
C ARG A 79 -9.40 24.56 10.23
N SER A 80 -8.49 25.14 11.01
CA SER A 80 -8.82 26.28 11.89
C SER A 80 -8.78 27.60 11.11
N ILE A 81 -9.44 28.62 11.68
CA ILE A 81 -9.42 29.98 11.14
C ILE A 81 -8.00 30.54 11.17
N ASP A 82 -7.21 30.23 12.19
CA ASP A 82 -5.83 30.69 12.32
C ASP A 82 -4.94 30.19 11.17
N ASP A 83 -5.18 28.96 10.69
CA ASP A 83 -4.45 28.36 9.57
C ASP A 83 -4.74 29.10 8.25
N ALA A 84 -5.96 29.63 8.10
CA ALA A 84 -6.34 30.47 6.97
C ALA A 84 -5.86 31.92 7.14
N ASP A 85 -5.87 32.46 8.35
CA ASP A 85 -5.53 33.86 8.63
C ASP A 85 -4.04 34.12 8.84
N ALA A 86 -3.21 33.07 8.95
CA ALA A 86 -1.76 33.18 9.00
C ALA A 86 -1.16 33.96 7.81
N ARG A 87 -1.86 33.99 6.66
CA ARG A 87 -1.53 34.79 5.46
C ARG A 87 -0.02 34.85 5.19
N MET A 88 0.62 33.68 5.13
CA MET A 88 2.08 33.54 5.16
C MET A 88 2.81 34.41 4.12
N GLY A 89 2.22 34.58 2.92
CA GLY A 89 2.77 35.44 1.86
C GLY A 89 2.78 36.94 2.15
N PHE A 90 2.05 37.39 3.18
CA PHE A 90 1.96 38.79 3.62
C PHE A 90 2.43 38.99 5.06
N ILE A 91 3.18 38.04 5.63
CA ILE A 91 3.68 38.17 6.99
C ILE A 91 4.59 39.39 7.09
N ARG A 92 4.26 40.26 8.05
CA ARG A 92 5.18 41.28 8.54
C ARG A 92 5.83 40.77 9.83
N LEU A 93 7.15 40.59 9.79
CA LEU A 93 7.94 40.28 10.97
C LEU A 93 7.74 41.39 12.02
N SER A 94 7.14 41.04 13.15
CA SER A 94 6.88 42.00 14.22
C SER A 94 8.16 42.29 15.01
N LYS A 95 8.42 43.57 15.31
CA LYS A 95 9.56 43.98 16.17
C LYS A 95 9.46 43.36 17.57
N ARG A 96 8.24 43.14 18.06
CA ARG A 96 7.95 42.53 19.35
C ARG A 96 8.30 41.03 19.37
N GLY A 97 8.01 40.30 18.29
CA GLY A 97 8.44 38.90 18.15
C GLY A 97 9.97 38.79 18.16
N LYS A 98 10.67 39.71 17.48
CA LYS A 98 12.14 39.77 17.52
C LYS A 98 12.70 40.07 18.93
N ALA A 99 12.06 40.95 19.70
CA ALA A 99 12.50 41.28 21.06
C ALA A 99 12.28 40.13 22.06
N LEU A 100 11.25 39.29 21.86
CA LEU A 100 10.91 38.19 22.76
C LEU A 100 11.64 36.88 22.41
N PHE A 101 11.87 36.61 21.13
CA PHE A 101 12.40 35.32 20.65
C PHE A 101 13.72 35.43 19.88
N GLY A 102 14.26 36.65 19.68
CA GLY A 102 15.46 36.88 18.86
C GLY A 102 16.78 36.46 19.51
N ASP A 103 16.87 36.40 20.84
CA ASP A 103 18.09 35.99 21.55
C ASP A 103 18.22 34.46 21.71
N LEU A 104 17.13 33.71 21.53
CA LEU A 104 17.15 32.23 21.57
C LEU A 104 17.99 31.61 20.44
N ASP A 105 18.20 32.35 19.35
CA ASP A 105 18.98 31.92 18.19
C ASP A 105 20.50 32.17 18.37
N ARG A 106 20.91 32.89 19.43
CA ARG A 106 22.30 33.28 19.70
C ARG A 106 23.04 32.40 20.72
N SER A 107 22.36 31.46 21.36
CA SER A 107 22.92 30.60 22.42
C SER A 107 23.55 29.30 21.90
N LYS A 108 24.10 29.30 20.68
CA LYS A 108 24.98 28.23 20.17
C LYS A 108 26.43 28.69 20.17
#